data_AF-A0A678RG69-F1
#
_entry.id   AF-A0A678RG69-F1
#
_cell.length_a   1.000
_cell.length_b   1.000
_cell.length_c   1.000
_cell.angle_alpha   90.00
_cell.angle_beta   90.00
_cell.angle_gamma   90.00
#
_symmetry.space_group_name_H-M   'P 1'
#
loop_
_entity.id
_entity.type
_entity.pdbx_description
1 polymer ?
#
loop_
_entity_poly.entity_id
_entity_poly.type
_entity_poly.pdbx_seq_one_letter_code
_entity_poly.pdbx_strand_id
1 'polypeptide(L)'
;KKKVGSIAPKKFIARLRKEKEEFDNYMQQDAHEFLNFLINHINEIILAERTQNKPNGGKCGAGDAGSPPEPTWVHEIFQGILTSETRCLNCETVSSKDEDFFDLQVDVDQNTSITHCLRCFSNTETL
;
A
#
# COMPACT_ATOMS: atom_id res chain seq x y z
N LYS A 1 10.37 34.28 -17.97
CA LYS A 1 10.52 32.81 -17.82
C LYS A 1 9.17 32.18 -18.12
N LYS A 2 9.06 31.25 -19.09
CA LYS A 2 7.80 30.51 -19.31
C LYS A 2 7.51 29.70 -18.04
N LYS A 3 6.37 29.93 -17.41
CA LYS A 3 5.92 29.23 -16.19
C LYS A 3 5.35 27.83 -16.48
N VAL A 4 5.30 27.43 -17.75
CA VAL A 4 4.62 26.22 -18.23
C VAL A 4 5.51 25.52 -19.27
N GLY A 5 5.59 24.19 -19.18
CA GLY A 5 6.34 23.30 -20.07
C GLY A 5 6.17 21.83 -19.69
N SER A 6 6.77 20.92 -20.46
CA SER A 6 6.74 19.47 -20.21
C SER A 6 8.12 18.94 -19.83
N ILE A 7 8.18 17.98 -18.90
CA ILE A 7 9.41 17.28 -18.51
C ILE A 7 9.28 15.80 -18.89
N ALA A 8 10.29 15.26 -19.57
CA ALA A 8 10.34 13.83 -19.90
C ALA A 8 11.05 13.06 -18.77
N PRO A 9 10.39 12.13 -18.06
CA PRO A 9 10.94 11.44 -16.89
C PRO A 9 11.87 10.27 -17.26
N LYS A 10 12.83 10.47 -18.17
CA LYS A 10 13.66 9.39 -18.75
C LYS A 10 14.41 8.54 -17.72
N LYS A 11 15.00 9.20 -16.70
CA LYS A 11 15.75 8.50 -15.64
C LYS A 11 14.84 7.65 -14.75
N PHE A 12 13.65 8.17 -14.43
CA PHE A 12 12.66 7.46 -13.64
C PHE A 12 12.20 6.20 -14.37
N ILE A 13 11.85 6.31 -15.65
CA ILE A 13 11.43 5.16 -16.46
C ILE A 13 12.56 4.12 -16.58
N ALA A 14 13.81 4.55 -16.79
CA ALA A 14 14.94 3.62 -16.85
C ALA A 14 15.14 2.84 -15.54
N ARG A 15 14.93 3.49 -14.37
CA ARG A 15 14.97 2.82 -13.07
C ARG A 15 13.79 1.88 -12.90
N LEU A 16 12.56 2.33 -13.19
CA LEU A 16 11.34 1.53 -13.09
C LEU A 16 11.45 0.20 -13.84
N ARG A 17 11.90 0.26 -15.10
CA ARG A 17 12.12 -0.93 -15.94
C ARG A 17 13.13 -1.91 -15.37
N LYS A 18 14.14 -1.39 -14.66
CA LYS A 18 15.16 -2.22 -14.02
C LYS A 18 14.64 -2.91 -12.76
N GLU A 19 13.77 -2.24 -12.00
CA GLU A 19 13.29 -2.76 -10.71
C GLU A 19 12.09 -3.70 -10.84
N LYS A 20 11.24 -3.53 -11.87
CA LYS A 20 10.06 -4.38 -12.09
C LYS A 20 9.90 -4.74 -13.57
N GLU A 21 10.08 -6.02 -13.86
CA GLU A 21 10.10 -6.58 -15.23
C GLU A 21 8.78 -6.38 -15.99
N GLU A 22 7.65 -6.37 -15.29
CA GLU A 22 6.31 -6.10 -15.87
C GLU A 22 6.24 -4.71 -16.54
N PHE A 23 7.06 -3.76 -16.09
CA PHE A 23 7.16 -2.42 -16.68
C PHE A 23 8.27 -2.33 -17.76
N ASP A 24 9.08 -3.37 -17.97
CA ASP A 24 10.15 -3.41 -19.01
C ASP A 24 9.63 -3.73 -20.42
N ASN A 25 8.59 -3.02 -20.81
CA ASN A 25 8.06 -3.07 -22.16
C ASN A 25 7.51 -1.70 -22.56
N TYR A 26 6.86 -1.64 -23.72
CA TYR A 26 6.21 -0.45 -24.26
C TYR A 26 4.69 -0.58 -24.32
N MET A 27 4.13 -1.56 -23.60
CA MET A 27 2.68 -1.78 -23.52
C MET A 27 2.05 -0.76 -22.58
N GLN A 28 0.73 -0.54 -22.74
CA GLN A 28 -0.05 0.19 -21.74
C GLN A 28 -0.16 -0.68 -20.48
N GLN A 29 -0.14 -0.03 -19.32
CA GLN A 29 -0.06 -0.69 -18.03
C GLN A 29 -1.13 -0.14 -17.09
N ASP A 30 -1.50 -0.93 -16.09
CA ASP A 30 -2.45 -0.52 -15.07
C ASP A 30 -1.81 0.52 -14.12
N ALA A 31 -2.51 1.64 -13.91
CA ALA A 31 -2.02 2.72 -13.06
C ALA A 31 -2.10 2.39 -11.56
N HIS A 32 -3.07 1.58 -11.14
CA HIS A 32 -3.23 1.11 -9.76
C HIS A 32 -2.09 0.16 -9.40
N GLU A 33 -1.76 -0.76 -10.31
CA GLU A 33 -0.62 -1.67 -10.14
C GLU A 33 0.71 -0.89 -10.03
N PHE A 34 0.89 0.12 -10.88
CA PHE A 34 2.04 1.01 -10.81
C PHE A 34 2.11 1.79 -9.48
N LEU A 35 0.99 2.31 -8.99
CA LEU A 35 0.92 3.04 -7.73
C LEU A 35 1.33 2.14 -6.55
N ASN A 36 0.77 0.94 -6.48
CA ASN A 36 1.07 -0.02 -5.43
C ASN A 36 2.54 -0.43 -5.42
N PHE A 37 3.11 -0.71 -6.59
CA PHE A 37 4.55 -0.95 -6.71
C PHE A 37 5.37 0.25 -6.19
N LEU A 38 5.01 1.47 -6.61
CA LEU A 38 5.77 2.67 -6.27
C LEU A 38 5.76 2.95 -4.77
N ILE A 39 4.59 2.88 -4.13
CA ILE A 39 4.41 3.12 -2.69
C ILE A 39 5.23 2.09 -1.89
N ASN A 40 5.08 0.79 -2.22
CA ASN A 40 5.80 -0.28 -1.54
C ASN A 40 7.32 -0.14 -1.73
N HIS A 41 7.79 0.15 -2.95
CA HIS A 41 9.21 0.30 -3.22
C HIS A 41 9.83 1.51 -2.50
N ILE A 42 9.11 2.64 -2.41
CA ILE A 42 9.56 3.79 -1.60
C ILE A 42 9.67 3.41 -0.12
N ASN A 43 8.67 2.68 0.39
CA ASN A 43 8.65 2.21 1.77
C ASN A 43 9.85 1.29 2.08
N GLU A 44 10.15 0.34 1.20
CA GLU A 44 11.30 -0.55 1.30
C GLU A 44 12.63 0.21 1.35
N ILE A 45 12.81 1.21 0.47
CA ILE A 45 14.02 2.04 0.46
C ILE A 45 14.22 2.75 1.80
N ILE A 46 13.16 3.33 2.36
CA ILE A 46 13.23 4.05 3.65
C ILE A 46 13.61 3.09 4.78
N LEU A 47 13.02 1.89 4.82
CA LEU A 47 13.31 0.87 5.83
C LEU A 47 14.76 0.35 5.71
N ALA A 48 15.26 0.19 4.48
CA ALA A 48 16.64 -0.19 4.24
C ALA A 48 17.63 0.88 4.73
N GLU A 49 17.35 2.16 4.47
CA GLU A 49 18.16 3.28 4.96
C GLU A 49 18.21 3.35 6.50
N ARG A 50 17.06 3.18 7.18
CA ARG A 50 16.99 3.13 8.65
C ARG A 50 17.84 2.00 9.24
N THR A 51 17.85 0.85 8.57
CA THR A 51 18.61 -0.33 9.01
C THR A 51 20.11 -0.13 8.85
N GLN A 52 20.55 0.53 7.77
CA GLN A 52 21.96 0.85 7.51
C GLN A 52 22.51 1.95 8.44
N ASN A 53 21.67 2.88 8.88
CA ASN A 53 22.06 3.96 9.79
C ASN A 53 22.10 3.56 11.27
N LYS A 54 21.69 2.33 11.63
CA LYS A 54 21.94 1.82 12.99
C LYS A 54 23.44 1.57 13.15
N PRO A 55 24.14 2.29 14.05
CA PRO A 55 25.58 2.17 14.16
C PRO A 55 25.95 0.74 14.54
N ASN A 56 26.86 0.18 13.75
CA ASN A 56 27.39 -1.18 13.86
C ASN A 56 28.28 -1.29 15.11
N GLY A 57 27.66 -1.30 16.29
CA GLY A 57 28.37 -1.19 17.57
C GLY A 57 27.59 -1.78 18.74
N GLY A 58 27.33 -3.09 18.73
CA GLY A 58 26.80 -3.78 19.90
C GLY A 58 26.42 -5.24 19.62
N LYS A 59 27.39 -6.16 19.72
CA LYS A 59 27.08 -7.57 19.97
C LYS A 59 26.47 -7.69 21.37
N CYS A 60 25.14 -7.74 21.48
CA CYS A 60 24.46 -8.34 22.63
C CYS A 60 23.01 -8.69 22.27
N GLY A 61 22.61 -9.93 22.53
CA GLY A 61 21.20 -10.29 22.79
C GLY A 61 20.37 -10.67 21.57
N ALA A 62 20.24 -11.98 21.35
CA ALA A 62 19.00 -12.54 20.86
C ALA A 62 17.87 -12.10 21.83
N GLY A 63 17.08 -11.09 21.46
CA GLY A 63 16.06 -10.56 22.35
C GLY A 63 15.54 -9.17 22.00
N ASP A 64 15.19 -8.90 20.74
CA ASP A 64 14.10 -7.97 20.42
C ASP A 64 13.57 -8.24 19.01
N ALA A 65 13.00 -9.44 18.82
CA ALA A 65 12.29 -9.83 17.61
C ALA A 65 10.78 -9.60 17.78
N GLY A 66 10.38 -8.55 18.51
CA GLY A 66 9.00 -8.35 18.94
C GLY A 66 8.46 -6.94 18.81
N SER A 67 9.29 -5.93 18.51
CA SER A 67 8.80 -4.58 18.22
C SER A 67 8.43 -4.48 16.73
N PRO A 68 7.16 -4.17 16.39
CA PRO A 68 6.80 -3.92 15.00
C PRO A 68 7.68 -2.77 14.47
N PRO A 69 8.17 -2.86 13.22
CA PRO A 69 8.98 -1.80 12.64
C PRO A 69 8.21 -0.48 12.73
N GLU A 70 8.88 0.57 13.23
CA GLU A 70 8.25 1.88 13.32
C GLU A 70 7.69 2.31 11.96
N PRO A 71 6.46 2.83 11.89
CA PRO A 71 5.86 3.24 10.65
C PRO A 71 6.76 4.25 9.93
N THR A 72 6.80 4.14 8.60
CA THR A 72 7.41 5.16 7.75
C THR A 72 6.38 6.27 7.48
N TRP A 73 6.85 7.43 6.99
CA TRP A 73 5.94 8.49 6.55
C TRP A 73 4.99 8.02 5.43
N VAL A 74 5.36 6.96 4.69
CA VAL A 74 4.47 6.35 3.69
C VAL A 74 3.24 5.77 4.36
N HIS A 75 3.42 5.05 5.47
CA HIS A 75 2.31 4.53 6.26
C HIS A 75 1.51 5.66 6.90
N GLU A 76 2.13 6.73 7.36
CA GLU A 76 1.40 7.89 7.92
C GLU A 76 0.49 8.59 6.90
N ILE A 77 0.85 8.60 5.62
CA ILE A 77 0.08 9.27 4.56
C ILE A 77 -0.97 8.34 3.95
N PHE A 78 -0.62 7.08 3.69
CA PHE A 78 -1.43 6.17 2.88
C PHE A 78 -2.10 5.06 3.69
N GLN A 79 -1.58 4.68 4.86
CA GLN A 79 -2.14 3.54 5.60
C GLN A 79 -3.47 3.90 6.26
N GLY A 80 -4.48 3.09 5.99
CA GLY A 80 -5.70 2.96 6.79
C GLY A 80 -5.81 1.58 7.40
N ILE A 81 -6.81 1.40 8.28
CA ILE A 81 -7.15 0.12 8.89
C ILE A 81 -8.58 -0.22 8.52
N LEU A 82 -8.80 -1.41 7.97
CA LEU A 82 -10.10 -1.99 7.70
C LEU A 82 -10.38 -3.10 8.72
N THR A 83 -11.48 -2.99 9.45
CA THR A 83 -11.93 -4.05 10.37
C THR A 83 -12.95 -4.92 9.65
N SER A 84 -12.58 -6.17 9.35
CA SER A 84 -13.48 -7.19 8.81
C SER A 84 -14.13 -7.96 9.95
N GLU A 85 -15.47 -7.94 10.00
CA GLU A 85 -16.25 -8.69 10.99
C GLU A 85 -16.99 -9.85 10.32
N THR A 86 -16.78 -11.06 10.83
CA THR A 86 -17.51 -12.25 10.38
C THR A 86 -18.33 -12.79 11.54
N ARG A 87 -19.65 -12.90 11.34
CA ARG A 87 -20.59 -13.47 12.31
C ARG A 87 -21.08 -14.84 11.84
N CYS A 88 -20.85 -15.87 12.64
CA CYS A 88 -21.44 -17.19 12.40
C CYS A 88 -22.95 -17.15 12.63
N LEU A 89 -23.74 -17.56 11.64
CA LEU A 89 -25.21 -17.57 11.73
C LEU A 89 -25.79 -18.71 12.60
N ASN A 90 -24.96 -19.72 12.93
CA ASN A 90 -25.41 -20.86 13.74
C ASN A 90 -25.11 -20.69 15.25
N CYS A 91 -23.93 -20.19 15.59
CA CYS A 91 -23.50 -20.03 16.99
C CYS A 91 -23.32 -18.57 17.42
N GLU A 92 -23.68 -17.62 16.56
CA GLU A 92 -23.61 -16.16 16.78
C GLU A 92 -22.22 -15.61 17.14
N THR A 93 -21.18 -16.43 17.07
CA THR A 93 -19.81 -16.04 17.35
C THR A 93 -19.35 -15.04 16.30
N VAL A 94 -18.81 -13.91 16.77
CA VAL A 94 -18.24 -12.85 15.93
C VAL A 94 -16.73 -12.91 16.02
N SER A 95 -16.07 -12.94 14.86
CA SER A 95 -14.63 -12.76 14.74
C SER A 95 -14.35 -11.46 14.00
N SER A 96 -13.52 -10.61 14.58
CA SER A 96 -13.07 -9.36 13.96
C SER A 96 -11.58 -9.46 13.64
N LYS A 97 -11.19 -8.95 12.48
CA LYS A 97 -9.80 -8.92 12.00
C LYS A 97 -9.50 -7.53 11.45
N ASP A 98 -8.45 -6.91 11.96
CA ASP A 98 -7.94 -5.64 11.43
C ASP A 98 -6.92 -5.93 10.31
N GLU A 99 -7.06 -5.22 9.20
CA GLU A 99 -6.20 -5.32 8.02
C GLU A 99 -5.74 -3.93 7.60
N ASP A 100 -4.42 -3.76 7.45
CA ASP A 100 -3.84 -2.52 6.93
C ASP A 100 -4.04 -2.43 5.42
N PHE A 101 -4.37 -1.24 4.91
CA PHE A 101 -4.51 -0.99 3.47
C PHE A 101 -3.85 0.34 3.08
N PHE A 102 -3.38 0.46 1.83
CA PHE A 102 -2.88 1.72 1.26
C PHE A 102 -3.84 2.38 0.26
N ASP A 103 -4.81 1.60 -0.24
CA ASP A 103 -5.87 2.05 -1.12
C ASP A 103 -7.14 1.23 -0.89
N LEU A 104 -8.29 1.77 -1.31
CA LEU A 104 -9.57 1.07 -1.31
C LEU A 104 -9.99 0.79 -2.74
N GLN A 105 -10.02 -0.47 -3.12
CA GLN A 105 -10.59 -0.93 -4.38
C GLN A 105 -12.10 -1.04 -4.21
N VAL A 106 -12.83 -0.13 -4.85
CA VAL A 106 -14.28 -0.02 -4.69
C VAL A 106 -14.96 -0.36 -6.01
N ASP A 107 -15.89 -1.31 -5.96
CA ASP A 107 -16.72 -1.65 -7.12
C ASP A 107 -17.63 -0.49 -7.53
N VAL A 108 -17.79 -0.30 -8.84
CA VAL A 108 -18.56 0.80 -9.42
C VAL A 108 -19.78 0.30 -10.16
N ASP A 109 -20.93 0.89 -9.81
CA ASP A 109 -22.19 0.66 -10.52
C ASP A 109 -22.53 1.82 -11.44
N GLN A 110 -23.34 1.55 -12.47
CA GLN A 110 -23.81 2.60 -13.37
C GLN A 110 -24.72 3.59 -12.64
N ASN A 111 -24.62 4.88 -13.00
CA ASN A 111 -25.46 5.96 -12.48
C ASN A 111 -25.45 6.13 -10.95
N THR A 112 -24.37 5.72 -10.29
CA THR A 112 -24.20 5.90 -8.85
C THR A 112 -23.11 6.90 -8.51
N SER A 113 -23.03 7.26 -7.23
CA SER A 113 -21.99 8.15 -6.69
C SER A 113 -20.90 7.34 -5.99
N ILE A 114 -19.68 7.88 -5.92
CA ILE A 114 -18.59 7.25 -5.15
C ILE A 114 -18.97 7.03 -3.68
N THR A 115 -19.76 7.94 -3.10
CA THR A 115 -20.27 7.79 -1.73
C THR A 115 -21.18 6.57 -1.59
N HIS A 116 -21.96 6.23 -2.63
CA HIS A 116 -22.76 5.02 -2.64
C HIS A 116 -21.90 3.78 -2.77
N CYS A 117 -20.95 3.75 -3.72
CA CYS A 117 -20.00 2.64 -3.87
C CYS A 117 -19.25 2.33 -2.57
N LEU A 118 -18.79 3.36 -1.85
CA LEU A 118 -18.12 3.20 -0.55
C LEU A 118 -19.05 2.65 0.54
N ARG A 119 -20.35 2.99 0.50
CA ARG A 119 -21.33 2.37 1.41
C ARG A 119 -21.50 0.90 1.06
N CYS A 120 -21.60 0.57 -0.23
CA CYS A 120 -21.70 -0.80 -0.70
C CYS A 120 -20.48 -1.64 -0.29
N PHE A 121 -19.27 -1.08 -0.39
CA PHE A 121 -18.04 -1.72 0.08
C PHE A 121 -18.10 -2.14 1.56
N SER A 122 -18.80 -1.36 2.40
CA SER A 122 -18.97 -1.65 3.83
C SER A 122 -20.24 -2.43 4.19
N ASN A 123 -21.01 -2.88 3.19
CA ASN A 123 -22.24 -3.60 3.46
C ASN A 123 -21.95 -4.99 4.05
N THR A 124 -22.87 -5.48 4.88
CA THR A 124 -22.82 -6.87 5.33
C THR A 124 -23.16 -7.80 4.18
N GLU A 125 -22.25 -8.71 3.88
CA GLU A 125 -22.47 -9.81 2.94
C GLU A 125 -22.76 -11.11 3.69
N THR A 126 -23.54 -12.00 3.08
CA THR A 126 -23.79 -13.35 3.61
C THR A 126 -23.12 -14.36 2.70
N LEU A 127 -22.22 -15.17 3.28
CA LEU A 127 -21.44 -16.21 2.61
C LEU A 127 -22.04 -17.60 2.84
#